data_AF-A0A1W0WNR9-F1
#
_entry.id   AF-A0A1W0WNR9-F1
#
_cell.length_a   1.000
_cell.length_b   1.000
_cell.length_c   1.000
_cell.angle_alpha   90.00
_cell.angle_beta   90.00
_cell.angle_gamma   90.00
#
_symmetry.space_group_name_H-M   'P 1'
#
loop_
_entity.id
_entity.type
_entity.pdbx_description
1 polymer ?
#
loop_
_entity_poly.entity_id
_entity_poly.type
_entity_poly.pdbx_seq_one_letter_code
_entity_poly.pdbx_strand_id
1 'polypeptide(L)'
;MAEFTAASAESSLLAKMINGDKTFKAAFKFFKSLKGDVAVASQKANVDIIDAADCALWDQLKSVELSHGDNPEEGNSLLEEFGLVPVEEWEAKEIPSCPGGIILRSPFTRRGERSWIEKSLWDYPGREDLPSNLDRHWEWTEQSRSSLKWWPASSTFVSDALPERPKKRRKHDWKADKNKSLAAAPIWKLRWITLGYHHDWDSKLYSEDKKTPFPDDVNCLCRFLARRLGYREFSAEAAIVNYYHLDSTLSPHQDVSEPYQEAPLISISFGQPAVFLIGADKADWPSAVILRSGDVFVMTGPSRLAFHGVPKVFADPKWQLLPAREKTERDALLTAYLAHSRINLNVRQVLPPGQTCLPRLDQRTGPGD
;
A
#
# COMPACT_ATOMS: atom_id res chain seq x y z
N MET A 1 -37.22 -11.96 12.45
CA MET A 1 -37.45 -13.11 11.53
C MET A 1 -37.01 -12.83 10.08
N ALA A 2 -36.68 -11.60 9.66
CA ALA A 2 -36.24 -11.28 8.29
C ALA A 2 -34.70 -11.19 8.09
N GLU A 3 -33.90 -11.08 9.15
CA GLU A 3 -32.43 -10.99 9.04
C GLU A 3 -31.71 -12.35 8.94
N PHE A 4 -32.38 -13.45 9.30
CA PHE A 4 -31.77 -14.78 9.32
C PHE A 4 -31.69 -15.46 7.93
N THR A 5 -32.42 -14.94 6.93
CA THR A 5 -32.52 -15.56 5.58
C THR A 5 -31.47 -15.03 4.59
N ALA A 6 -31.05 -13.76 4.72
CA ALA A 6 -30.05 -13.17 3.83
C ALA A 6 -28.63 -13.70 4.10
N ALA A 7 -28.25 -13.87 5.37
CA ALA A 7 -26.93 -14.37 5.76
C ALA A 7 -26.71 -15.84 5.35
N SER A 8 -27.76 -16.66 5.40
CA SER A 8 -27.75 -18.06 4.95
C SER A 8 -27.59 -18.17 3.42
N ALA A 9 -28.30 -17.33 2.66
CA ALA A 9 -28.20 -17.29 1.21
C ALA A 9 -26.82 -16.81 0.72
N GLU A 10 -26.24 -15.76 1.33
CA GLU A 10 -24.90 -15.26 0.99
C GLU A 10 -23.79 -16.28 1.33
N SER A 11 -23.85 -16.94 2.49
CA SER A 11 -22.93 -18.04 2.84
C SER A 11 -22.99 -19.18 1.82
N SER A 12 -24.20 -19.55 1.35
CA SER A 12 -24.38 -20.58 0.31
C SER A 12 -23.87 -20.18 -1.08
N LEU A 13 -23.86 -18.88 -1.41
CA LEU A 13 -23.35 -18.34 -2.68
C LEU A 13 -21.83 -18.23 -2.65
N LEU A 14 -21.25 -17.83 -1.52
CA LEU A 14 -19.79 -17.70 -1.33
C LEU A 14 -19.08 -19.06 -1.28
N ALA A 15 -19.67 -20.06 -0.61
CA ALA A 15 -19.18 -21.45 -0.66
C ALA A 15 -19.25 -22.03 -2.10
N LYS A 16 -20.29 -21.67 -2.87
CA LYS A 16 -20.40 -22.03 -4.30
C LYS A 16 -19.40 -21.28 -5.19
N MET A 17 -18.96 -20.08 -4.83
CA MET A 17 -17.99 -19.31 -5.62
C MET A 17 -16.60 -19.95 -5.61
N ILE A 18 -16.22 -20.59 -4.51
CA ILE A 18 -14.96 -21.33 -4.43
C ILE A 18 -15.09 -22.65 -5.19
N ASN A 19 -16.23 -23.35 -5.17
CA ASN A 19 -16.49 -24.59 -5.94
C ASN A 19 -15.32 -25.62 -5.91
N GLY A 20 -14.55 -25.68 -4.83
CA GLY A 20 -13.34 -26.49 -4.73
C GLY A 20 -12.11 -25.96 -5.49
N ASP A 21 -12.22 -24.86 -6.24
CA ASP A 21 -11.11 -24.11 -6.84
C ASP A 21 -10.28 -23.45 -5.74
N LYS A 22 -9.12 -24.04 -5.48
CA LYS A 22 -8.16 -23.59 -4.47
C LYS A 22 -7.10 -22.66 -5.04
N THR A 23 -7.30 -22.06 -6.21
CA THR A 23 -6.28 -21.19 -6.82
C THR A 23 -6.26 -19.79 -6.21
N PHE A 24 -5.13 -19.08 -6.39
CA PHE A 24 -5.00 -17.66 -6.06
C PHE A 24 -6.09 -16.82 -6.75
N LYS A 25 -6.42 -17.15 -8.00
CA LYS A 25 -7.46 -16.45 -8.76
C LYS A 25 -8.84 -16.59 -8.12
N ALA A 26 -9.17 -17.76 -7.57
CA ALA A 26 -10.41 -17.98 -6.84
C ALA A 26 -10.44 -17.17 -5.54
N ALA A 27 -9.37 -17.23 -4.74
CA ALA A 27 -9.24 -16.42 -3.52
C ALA A 27 -9.39 -14.93 -3.81
N PHE A 28 -8.73 -14.43 -4.86
CA PHE A 28 -8.83 -13.02 -5.28
C PHE A 28 -10.27 -12.60 -5.59
N LYS A 29 -11.01 -13.43 -6.35
CA LYS A 29 -12.42 -13.15 -6.66
C LYS A 29 -13.31 -13.22 -5.42
N PHE A 30 -13.07 -14.19 -4.55
CA PHE A 30 -13.78 -14.37 -3.28
C PHE A 30 -13.65 -13.11 -2.42
N PHE A 31 -12.42 -12.72 -2.05
CA PHE A 31 -12.18 -11.57 -1.18
C PHE A 31 -12.65 -10.25 -1.80
N LYS A 32 -12.49 -10.08 -3.12
CA LYS A 32 -13.02 -8.90 -3.84
C LYS A 32 -14.53 -8.76 -3.69
N SER A 33 -15.25 -9.89 -3.65
CA SER A 33 -16.71 -9.94 -3.61
C SER A 33 -17.32 -9.71 -2.23
N LEU A 34 -16.54 -9.87 -1.15
CA LEU A 34 -17.02 -9.74 0.22
C LEU A 34 -17.67 -8.37 0.47
N LYS A 35 -18.68 -8.33 1.31
CA LYS A 35 -19.41 -7.12 1.71
C LYS A 35 -19.46 -7.02 3.23
N GLY A 36 -19.64 -5.80 3.74
CA GLY A 36 -19.68 -5.55 5.18
C GLY A 36 -18.32 -5.77 5.84
N ASP A 37 -18.34 -6.22 7.09
CA ASP A 37 -17.14 -6.56 7.86
C ASP A 37 -16.46 -7.79 7.22
N VAL A 38 -15.25 -7.57 6.71
CA VAL A 38 -14.50 -8.56 5.94
C VAL A 38 -14.11 -9.76 6.80
N ALA A 39 -13.69 -9.54 8.05
CA ALA A 39 -13.29 -10.63 8.95
C ALA A 39 -14.49 -11.52 9.26
N VAL A 40 -15.62 -10.90 9.64
CA VAL A 40 -16.88 -11.63 9.93
C VAL A 40 -17.40 -12.36 8.69
N ALA A 41 -17.34 -11.73 7.50
CA ALA A 41 -17.78 -12.35 6.26
C ALA A 41 -16.90 -13.54 5.86
N SER A 42 -15.59 -13.46 6.08
CA SER A 42 -14.64 -14.55 5.84
C SER A 42 -14.89 -15.74 6.78
N GLN A 43 -15.08 -15.47 8.08
CA GLN A 43 -15.41 -16.48 9.08
C GLN A 43 -16.73 -17.20 8.75
N LYS A 44 -17.78 -16.47 8.34
CA LYS A 44 -19.07 -17.07 7.91
C LYS A 44 -18.95 -17.96 6.66
N ALA A 45 -17.92 -17.74 5.86
CA ALA A 45 -17.61 -18.55 4.68
C ALA A 45 -16.61 -19.68 4.99
N ASN A 46 -16.18 -19.83 6.25
CA ASN A 46 -15.16 -20.79 6.68
C ASN A 46 -13.86 -20.64 5.88
N VAL A 47 -13.45 -19.40 5.64
CA VAL A 47 -12.18 -19.03 5.00
C VAL A 47 -11.36 -18.23 5.99
N ASP A 48 -10.15 -18.70 6.25
CA ASP A 48 -9.23 -18.04 7.18
C ASP A 48 -8.72 -16.71 6.61
N ILE A 49 -8.66 -15.71 7.47
CA ILE A 49 -8.02 -14.43 7.21
C ILE A 49 -7.30 -13.97 8.47
N ILE A 50 -6.03 -13.62 8.32
CA ILE A 50 -5.19 -13.13 9.41
C ILE A 50 -5.54 -11.66 9.66
N ASP A 51 -5.92 -11.32 10.89
CA ASP A 51 -6.14 -9.94 11.33
C ASP A 51 -5.44 -9.74 12.66
N ALA A 52 -4.53 -8.77 12.74
CA ALA A 52 -3.84 -8.43 13.98
C ALA A 52 -4.81 -7.93 15.06
N ALA A 53 -6.01 -7.47 14.69
CA ALA A 53 -7.06 -7.13 15.65
C ALA A 53 -7.74 -8.35 16.29
N ASP A 54 -7.59 -9.55 15.72
CA ASP A 54 -8.03 -10.82 16.32
C ASP A 54 -6.87 -11.47 17.07
N CYS A 55 -6.71 -11.11 18.35
CA CYS A 55 -5.59 -11.59 19.17
C CYS A 55 -5.50 -13.12 19.22
N ALA A 56 -6.63 -13.84 19.20
CA ALA A 56 -6.62 -15.30 19.33
C ALA A 56 -5.95 -15.98 18.13
N LEU A 57 -6.19 -15.49 16.92
CA LEU A 57 -5.54 -16.00 15.71
C LEU A 57 -4.13 -15.43 15.55
N TRP A 58 -3.93 -14.16 15.90
CA TRP A 58 -2.63 -13.49 15.86
C TRP A 58 -1.58 -14.17 16.75
N ASP A 59 -1.97 -14.55 17.97
CA ASP A 59 -1.06 -15.16 18.95
C ASP A 59 -0.60 -16.56 18.54
N GLN A 60 -1.36 -17.24 17.68
CA GLN A 60 -0.99 -18.55 17.12
C GLN A 60 0.09 -18.45 16.04
N LEU A 61 0.31 -17.26 15.46
CA LEU A 61 1.34 -17.08 14.46
C LEU A 61 2.73 -17.14 15.09
N LYS A 62 3.67 -17.73 14.35
CA LYS A 62 5.07 -17.80 14.74
C LYS A 62 5.64 -16.39 14.90
N SER A 63 6.10 -16.06 16.10
CA SER A 63 6.79 -14.81 16.38
C SER A 63 8.15 -14.78 15.67
N VAL A 64 8.51 -13.59 15.17
CA VAL A 64 9.83 -13.31 14.60
C VAL A 64 10.60 -12.48 15.60
N GLU A 65 11.81 -12.94 15.96
CA GLU A 65 12.69 -12.19 16.85
C GLU A 65 13.26 -10.96 16.14
N LEU A 66 13.17 -9.82 16.79
CA LEU A 66 13.70 -8.55 16.30
C LEU A 66 15.03 -8.25 16.98
N SER A 67 16.00 -7.73 16.22
CA SER A 67 17.27 -7.30 16.79
C SER A 67 17.12 -6.00 17.57
N HIS A 68 17.62 -5.94 18.81
CA HIS A 68 17.62 -4.72 19.63
C HIS A 68 18.68 -3.69 19.21
N GLY A 69 19.54 -4.05 18.25
CA GLY A 69 20.56 -3.15 17.70
C GLY A 69 21.73 -2.96 18.65
N ASP A 70 22.83 -2.39 18.15
CA ASP A 70 24.08 -2.28 18.91
C ASP A 70 24.15 -0.99 19.76
N ASN A 71 23.30 0.02 19.47
CA ASN A 71 23.29 1.34 20.12
C ASN A 71 21.86 1.81 20.48
N PRO A 72 21.46 1.75 21.77
CA PRO A 72 20.11 2.12 22.21
C PRO A 72 19.76 3.61 22.05
N GLU A 73 20.70 4.53 22.26
CA GLU A 73 20.44 5.98 22.22
C GLU A 73 20.16 6.46 20.79
N GLU A 74 20.96 6.02 19.83
CA GLU A 74 20.73 6.26 18.39
C GLU A 74 19.39 5.65 17.95
N GLY A 75 19.05 4.47 18.50
CA GLY A 75 17.74 3.86 18.29
C GLY A 75 16.59 4.76 18.74
N ASN A 76 16.65 5.31 19.96
CA ASN A 76 15.59 6.15 20.52
C ASN A 76 15.37 7.45 19.74
N SER A 77 16.44 8.11 19.28
CA SER A 77 16.33 9.31 18.45
C SER A 77 15.61 9.01 17.13
N LEU A 78 15.94 7.90 16.47
CA LEU A 78 15.30 7.50 15.21
C LEU A 78 13.83 7.09 15.41
N LEU A 79 13.50 6.47 16.55
CA LEU A 79 12.11 6.17 16.90
C LEU A 79 11.27 7.46 16.99
N GLU A 80 11.76 8.48 17.68
CA GLU A 80 11.06 9.77 17.77
C GLU A 80 10.96 10.46 16.41
N GLU A 81 12.06 10.51 15.65
CA GLU A 81 12.14 11.15 14.34
C GLU A 81 11.10 10.57 13.35
N PHE A 82 11.02 9.24 13.28
CA PHE A 82 10.10 8.56 12.36
C PHE A 82 8.70 8.34 12.95
N GLY A 83 8.51 8.73 14.22
CA GLY A 83 7.27 8.58 14.96
C GLY A 83 6.88 7.11 15.17
N LEU A 84 7.85 6.28 15.54
CA LEU A 84 7.69 4.86 15.86
C LEU A 84 7.48 4.68 17.37
N VAL A 85 6.79 3.60 17.76
CA VAL A 85 6.73 3.14 19.16
C VAL A 85 8.02 2.39 19.52
N PRO A 86 8.36 2.23 20.82
CA PRO A 86 9.50 1.42 21.25
C PRO A 86 9.52 0.04 20.58
N VAL A 87 10.72 -0.46 20.22
CA VAL A 87 10.88 -1.72 19.47
C VAL A 87 10.37 -2.91 20.29
N GLU A 88 10.41 -2.80 21.61
CA GLU A 88 9.91 -3.79 22.57
C GLU A 88 8.39 -3.97 22.48
N GLU A 89 7.66 -2.99 21.94
CA GLU A 89 6.22 -3.05 21.71
C GLU A 89 5.88 -3.63 20.34
N TRP A 90 6.87 -3.91 19.48
CA TRP A 90 6.63 -4.39 18.13
C TRP A 90 6.29 -5.88 18.15
N GLU A 91 5.14 -6.21 17.56
CA GLU A 91 4.77 -7.60 17.31
C GLU A 91 5.08 -7.95 15.85
N ALA A 92 6.06 -8.81 15.63
CA ALA A 92 6.41 -9.34 14.32
C ALA A 92 5.99 -10.81 14.20
N LYS A 93 5.18 -11.14 13.20
CA LYS A 93 4.65 -12.48 12.95
C LYS A 93 4.96 -12.95 11.53
N GLU A 94 5.33 -14.22 11.38
CA GLU A 94 5.56 -14.85 10.08
C GLU A 94 4.26 -15.45 9.52
N ILE A 95 4.02 -15.26 8.21
CA ILE A 95 2.84 -15.76 7.52
C ILE A 95 3.02 -17.24 7.15
N PRO A 96 2.12 -18.15 7.58
CA PRO A 96 2.34 -19.59 7.45
C PRO A 96 2.53 -20.10 6.01
N SER A 97 1.78 -19.55 5.04
CA SER A 97 1.84 -20.04 3.65
C SER A 97 3.05 -19.53 2.86
N CYS A 98 3.87 -18.67 3.46
CA CYS A 98 4.92 -17.96 2.73
C CYS A 98 6.09 -17.59 3.66
N PRO A 99 7.05 -18.51 3.88
CA PRO A 99 8.22 -18.25 4.71
C PRO A 99 8.99 -16.99 4.30
N GLY A 100 9.39 -16.19 5.28
CA GLY A 100 9.98 -14.86 5.10
C GLY A 100 8.97 -13.74 4.85
N GLY A 101 7.67 -14.05 4.74
CA GLY A 101 6.59 -13.05 4.72
C GLY A 101 6.26 -12.65 6.14
N ILE A 102 6.61 -11.43 6.53
CA ILE A 102 6.57 -10.97 7.92
C ILE A 102 5.63 -9.77 8.01
N ILE A 103 4.74 -9.75 9.00
CA ILE A 103 3.93 -8.59 9.33
C ILE A 103 4.38 -8.03 10.68
N LEU A 104 4.64 -6.72 10.71
CA LEU A 104 4.84 -5.93 11.92
C LEU A 104 3.56 -5.13 12.17
N ARG A 105 2.93 -5.38 13.32
CA ARG A 105 1.69 -4.73 13.70
C ARG A 105 1.98 -3.29 14.15
N SER A 106 1.46 -2.33 13.40
CA SER A 106 1.44 -0.89 13.71
C SER A 106 2.63 -0.36 14.54
N PRO A 107 3.90 -0.47 14.07
CA PRO A 107 5.06 0.07 14.77
C PRO A 107 5.10 1.60 14.84
N PHE A 108 4.11 2.29 14.29
CA PHE A 108 4.01 3.75 14.29
C PHE A 108 3.14 4.27 15.43
N THR A 109 3.58 5.37 16.02
CA THR A 109 2.70 6.26 16.77
C THR A 109 1.69 6.91 15.82
N ARG A 110 0.56 7.35 16.35
CA ARG A 110 -0.45 8.12 15.60
C ARG A 110 0.12 9.40 14.97
N ARG A 111 1.12 10.03 15.62
CA ARG A 111 1.83 11.20 15.09
C ARG A 111 2.71 10.81 13.89
N GLY A 112 3.39 9.66 13.97
CA GLY A 112 4.21 9.11 12.90
C GLY A 112 3.37 8.80 11.67
N GLU A 113 2.31 8.00 11.82
CA GLU A 113 1.37 7.69 10.72
C GLU A 113 0.91 8.95 10.00
N ARG A 114 0.46 9.95 10.77
CA ARG A 114 0.02 11.24 10.21
C ARG A 114 1.10 11.92 9.38
N SER A 115 2.32 11.97 9.90
CA SER A 115 3.43 12.67 9.23
C SER A 115 3.79 12.01 7.89
N TRP A 116 3.79 10.67 7.85
CA TRP A 116 4.03 9.91 6.61
C TRP A 116 2.88 10.02 5.60
N ILE A 117 1.64 10.07 6.08
CA ILE A 117 0.48 10.32 5.23
C ILE A 117 0.52 11.73 4.64
N GLU A 118 0.78 12.74 5.47
CA GLU A 118 0.88 14.14 5.02
C GLU A 118 2.00 14.30 3.99
N LYS A 119 3.16 13.70 4.23
CA LYS A 119 4.25 13.68 3.25
C LYS A 119 3.82 13.05 1.92
N SER A 120 3.12 11.91 1.99
CA SER A 120 2.66 11.18 0.80
C SER A 120 1.64 11.95 -0.03
N LEU A 121 0.85 12.82 0.59
CA LEU A 121 -0.31 13.46 -0.06
C LEU A 121 -0.12 14.97 -0.32
N TRP A 122 0.85 15.61 0.33
CA TRP A 122 1.14 17.04 0.15
C TRP A 122 2.53 17.29 -0.43
N ASP A 123 3.54 16.50 -0.06
CA ASP A 123 4.91 16.77 -0.46
C ASP A 123 5.21 16.11 -1.81
N TYR A 124 5.04 14.78 -1.92
CA TYR A 124 5.38 14.05 -3.14
C TYR A 124 4.58 14.45 -4.38
N PRO A 125 3.25 14.69 -4.33
CA PRO A 125 2.50 15.01 -5.54
C PRO A 125 2.99 16.29 -6.24
N GLY A 126 3.38 17.31 -5.46
CA GLY A 126 3.86 18.59 -5.98
C GLY A 126 5.27 18.56 -6.57
N ARG A 127 6.03 17.47 -6.38
CA ARG A 127 7.40 17.31 -6.91
C ARG A 127 7.37 16.93 -8.38
N GLU A 128 7.97 17.78 -9.21
CA GLU A 128 8.03 17.60 -10.67
C GLU A 128 9.02 16.51 -11.11
N ASP A 129 10.05 16.28 -10.30
CA ASP A 129 11.06 15.26 -10.52
C ASP A 129 10.58 13.85 -10.14
N LEU A 130 9.41 13.72 -9.49
CA LEU A 130 8.84 12.43 -9.09
C LEU A 130 7.72 12.01 -10.07
N PRO A 131 7.97 11.00 -10.93
CA PRO A 131 6.97 10.54 -11.89
C PRO A 131 5.72 10.01 -11.18
N SER A 132 4.57 10.28 -11.79
CA SER A 132 3.25 9.82 -11.36
C SER A 132 2.42 9.34 -12.53
N ASN A 133 1.30 8.67 -12.21
CA ASN A 133 0.34 8.27 -13.24
C ASN A 133 -0.31 9.46 -13.97
N LEU A 134 -0.26 10.67 -13.41
CA LEU A 134 -0.89 11.84 -14.00
C LEU A 134 -0.05 12.43 -15.15
N ASP A 135 1.27 12.20 -15.16
CA ASP A 135 2.17 12.78 -16.17
C ASP A 135 1.90 12.25 -17.59
N ARG A 136 1.32 11.04 -17.71
CA ARG A 136 0.95 10.46 -19.01
C ARG A 136 -0.34 11.04 -19.60
N HIS A 137 -1.17 11.66 -18.77
CA HIS A 137 -2.54 12.05 -19.14
C HIS A 137 -2.77 13.55 -19.07
N TRP A 138 -1.86 14.29 -18.45
CA TRP A 138 -1.95 15.72 -18.31
C TRP A 138 -0.89 16.38 -19.20
N GLU A 139 -1.33 16.99 -20.30
CA GLU A 139 -0.49 17.94 -21.00
C GLU A 139 -0.31 19.15 -20.09
N TRP A 140 0.87 19.27 -19.49
CA TRP A 140 1.27 20.37 -18.61
C TRP A 140 1.54 21.65 -19.44
N THR A 141 0.58 22.06 -20.27
CA THR A 141 0.80 23.09 -21.29
C THR A 141 0.74 24.51 -20.77
N GLU A 142 0.21 24.75 -19.56
CA GLU A 142 0.18 26.09 -18.94
C GLU A 142 0.46 26.12 -17.41
N GLN A 143 0.41 24.97 -16.71
CA GLN A 143 0.60 24.87 -15.26
C GLN A 143 1.55 23.72 -14.92
N SER A 144 2.58 24.00 -14.12
CA SER A 144 3.48 22.98 -13.57
C SER A 144 2.83 22.20 -12.42
N ARG A 145 3.30 21.00 -12.11
CA ARG A 145 2.77 20.19 -10.97
C ARG A 145 2.83 20.92 -9.63
N SER A 146 3.86 21.73 -9.42
CA SER A 146 4.02 22.56 -8.23
C SER A 146 2.95 23.65 -8.09
N SER A 147 2.38 24.12 -9.22
CA SER A 147 1.35 25.18 -9.26
C SER A 147 -0.09 24.67 -9.25
N LEU A 148 -0.30 23.35 -9.37
CA LEU A 148 -1.62 22.75 -9.40
C LEU A 148 -2.37 22.91 -8.07
N LYS A 149 -3.66 23.18 -8.19
CA LYS A 149 -4.59 22.99 -7.08
C LYS A 149 -4.91 21.50 -6.94
N TRP A 150 -4.02 20.78 -6.25
CA TRP A 150 -4.16 19.34 -5.97
C TRP A 150 -5.45 18.98 -5.23
N TRP A 151 -5.86 19.88 -4.35
CA TRP A 151 -7.00 19.74 -3.45
C TRP A 151 -8.15 20.64 -3.87
N PRO A 152 -9.41 20.26 -3.57
CA PRO A 152 -10.55 21.16 -3.75
C PRO A 152 -10.39 22.40 -2.86
N ALA A 153 -11.04 23.49 -3.26
CA ALA A 153 -10.96 24.77 -2.54
C ALA A 153 -11.63 24.76 -1.17
N SER A 154 -12.49 23.77 -0.85
CA SER A 154 -13.03 23.61 0.49
C SER A 154 -13.41 22.18 0.86
N SER A 155 -13.31 21.86 2.16
CA SER A 155 -13.63 20.56 2.73
C SER A 155 -15.14 20.25 2.76
N THR A 156 -16.00 21.27 2.72
CA THR A 156 -17.47 21.12 2.65
C THR A 156 -17.94 20.39 1.39
N PHE A 157 -17.15 20.44 0.30
CA PHE A 157 -17.41 19.63 -0.90
C PHE A 157 -17.04 18.15 -0.73
N VAL A 158 -16.33 17.78 0.34
CA VAL A 158 -15.90 16.39 0.59
C VAL A 158 -16.88 15.62 1.46
N SER A 159 -17.58 16.29 2.39
CA SER A 159 -18.57 15.66 3.27
C SER A 159 -19.84 15.23 2.53
N ASP A 160 -20.20 15.93 1.46
CA ASP A 160 -21.51 15.78 0.80
C ASP A 160 -21.44 15.01 -0.54
N ALA A 161 -20.25 14.78 -1.11
CA ALA A 161 -20.10 14.48 -2.54
C ALA A 161 -19.22 13.27 -2.93
N LEU A 162 -19.07 12.25 -2.09
CA LEU A 162 -18.63 10.93 -2.56
C LEU A 162 -19.85 10.01 -2.72
N PRO A 163 -20.63 10.14 -3.81
CA PRO A 163 -21.69 9.18 -4.09
C PRO A 163 -21.07 7.83 -4.45
N GLU A 164 -21.71 6.75 -3.99
CA GLU A 164 -21.54 5.42 -4.58
C GLU A 164 -21.56 5.53 -6.12
N ARG A 165 -20.71 4.76 -6.81
CA ARG A 165 -20.59 4.73 -8.28
C ARG A 165 -21.97 4.94 -8.94
N PRO A 166 -22.12 5.90 -9.87
CA PRO A 166 -23.42 6.14 -10.49
C PRO A 166 -23.88 4.86 -11.23
N LYS A 167 -24.99 4.28 -10.78
CA LYS A 167 -25.71 3.24 -11.52
C LYS A 167 -26.21 3.88 -12.83
N LYS A 168 -25.57 3.54 -13.95
CA LYS A 168 -25.93 3.91 -15.34
C LYS A 168 -26.63 5.27 -15.50
N ARG A 169 -25.86 6.35 -15.68
CA ARG A 169 -26.40 7.68 -16.04
C ARG A 169 -27.08 7.64 -17.42
N ARG A 170 -28.27 8.25 -17.52
CA ARG A 170 -28.98 8.50 -18.79
C ARG A 170 -28.24 9.58 -19.60
N LYS A 171 -28.22 9.43 -20.92
CA LYS A 171 -27.42 10.19 -21.91
C LYS A 171 -27.65 11.72 -21.97
N HIS A 172 -28.57 12.29 -21.20
CA HIS A 172 -29.03 13.68 -21.40
C HIS A 172 -28.58 14.71 -20.34
N ASP A 173 -27.88 14.33 -19.27
CA ASP A 173 -27.47 15.25 -18.18
C ASP A 173 -26.02 15.77 -18.28
N TRP A 174 -25.53 16.03 -19.49
CA TRP A 174 -24.11 16.35 -19.69
C TRP A 174 -23.69 17.78 -19.27
N LYS A 175 -24.64 18.69 -19.02
CA LYS A 175 -24.37 20.13 -18.82
C LYS A 175 -24.25 20.59 -17.36
N ALA A 176 -24.58 19.76 -16.37
CA ALA A 176 -24.37 20.09 -14.95
C ALA A 176 -23.12 19.34 -14.41
N ASP A 177 -22.32 20.01 -13.57
CA ASP A 177 -21.21 19.45 -12.77
C ASP A 177 -19.82 19.24 -13.36
N LYS A 178 -19.36 20.06 -14.31
CA LYS A 178 -17.92 20.03 -14.69
C LYS A 178 -16.97 20.67 -13.66
N ASN A 179 -17.44 21.60 -12.82
CA ASN A 179 -16.57 22.44 -11.98
C ASN A 179 -16.64 22.19 -10.46
N LYS A 180 -17.36 21.17 -9.98
CA LYS A 180 -17.63 21.00 -8.53
C LYS A 180 -17.54 19.58 -7.98
N SER A 181 -17.19 18.58 -8.80
CA SER A 181 -17.05 17.21 -8.30
C SER A 181 -15.69 17.04 -7.61
N LEU A 182 -15.72 16.55 -6.38
CA LEU A 182 -14.53 16.16 -5.62
C LEU A 182 -13.59 15.23 -6.42
N ALA A 183 -14.17 14.32 -7.19
CA ALA A 183 -13.46 13.38 -8.06
C ALA A 183 -12.69 14.06 -9.21
N ALA A 184 -12.94 15.35 -9.47
CA ALA A 184 -12.21 16.11 -10.48
C ALA A 184 -10.84 16.58 -10.00
N ALA A 185 -10.65 16.78 -8.68
CA ALA A 185 -9.40 17.27 -8.11
C ALA A 185 -8.26 16.27 -8.33
N PRO A 186 -7.04 16.72 -8.71
CA PRO A 186 -5.93 15.84 -9.07
C PRO A 186 -5.60 14.77 -8.02
N ILE A 187 -5.70 15.10 -6.73
CA ILE A 187 -5.40 14.16 -5.65
C ILE A 187 -6.26 12.88 -5.70
N TRP A 188 -7.51 12.97 -6.17
CA TRP A 188 -8.43 11.82 -6.31
C TRP A 188 -8.19 10.99 -7.59
N LYS A 189 -7.35 11.48 -8.49
CA LYS A 189 -6.92 10.78 -9.72
C LYS A 189 -5.53 10.17 -9.58
N LEU A 190 -4.80 10.54 -8.53
CA LEU A 190 -3.49 9.99 -8.23
C LEU A 190 -3.61 8.50 -7.89
N ARG A 191 -2.74 7.67 -8.45
CA ARG A 191 -2.71 6.21 -8.29
C ARG A 191 -1.34 5.71 -7.91
N TRP A 192 -0.28 6.32 -8.44
CA TRP A 192 1.08 6.02 -8.03
C TRP A 192 2.01 7.22 -8.19
N ILE A 193 3.06 7.24 -7.36
CA ILE A 193 4.26 8.06 -7.50
C ILE A 193 5.48 7.15 -7.30
N THR A 194 6.55 7.34 -8.06
CA THR A 194 7.82 6.60 -7.89
C THR A 194 8.92 7.49 -7.29
N LEU A 195 9.74 6.94 -6.40
CA LEU A 195 10.86 7.61 -5.71
C LEU A 195 12.17 6.89 -6.01
N GLY A 196 13.29 7.61 -6.16
CA GLY A 196 14.60 7.01 -6.46
C GLY A 196 14.71 6.49 -7.88
N TYR A 197 15.13 5.25 -8.06
CA TYR A 197 15.00 4.57 -9.35
C TYR A 197 13.52 4.42 -9.71
N HIS A 198 13.13 4.97 -10.86
CA HIS A 198 11.75 4.98 -11.31
C HIS A 198 11.44 3.71 -12.09
N HIS A 199 10.41 2.99 -11.64
CA HIS A 199 9.95 1.79 -12.32
C HIS A 199 9.35 2.18 -13.67
N ASP A 200 9.89 1.59 -14.74
CA ASP A 200 9.34 1.74 -16.07
C ASP A 200 8.25 0.68 -16.29
N TRP A 201 7.00 1.12 -16.35
CA TRP A 201 5.86 0.23 -16.52
C TRP A 201 5.84 -0.53 -17.86
N ASP A 202 6.51 0.01 -18.88
CA ASP A 202 6.51 -0.56 -20.23
C ASP A 202 7.63 -1.60 -20.37
N SER A 203 8.85 -1.26 -19.94
CA SER A 203 10.00 -2.18 -19.98
C SER A 203 10.08 -3.13 -18.77
N LYS A 204 9.44 -2.77 -17.66
CA LYS A 204 9.49 -3.44 -16.34
C LYS A 204 10.89 -3.54 -15.74
N LEU A 205 11.77 -2.59 -16.07
CA LEU A 205 13.15 -2.52 -15.60
C LEU A 205 13.45 -1.16 -14.97
N TYR A 206 14.44 -1.15 -14.08
CA TYR A 206 15.08 0.08 -13.60
C TYR A 206 16.25 0.46 -14.50
N SER A 207 16.61 1.75 -14.53
CA SER A 207 17.72 2.26 -15.35
C SER A 207 18.40 3.45 -14.69
N GLU A 208 19.67 3.67 -15.01
CA GLU A 208 20.42 4.85 -14.58
C GLU A 208 19.82 6.17 -15.06
N ASP A 209 19.20 6.17 -16.23
CA ASP A 209 18.67 7.38 -16.87
C ASP A 209 17.33 7.82 -16.27
N LYS A 210 16.67 6.94 -15.50
CA LYS A 210 15.35 7.20 -14.90
C LYS A 210 15.42 7.09 -13.38
N LYS A 211 16.09 8.06 -12.75
CA LYS A 211 16.15 8.15 -11.29
C LYS A 211 16.22 9.59 -10.76
N THR A 212 15.77 9.76 -9.53
CA THR A 212 16.05 10.95 -8.70
C THR A 212 16.80 10.55 -7.43
N PRO A 213 17.37 11.50 -6.67
CA PRO A 213 17.84 11.22 -5.32
C PRO A 213 16.73 10.57 -4.49
N PHE A 214 17.04 9.43 -3.88
CA PHE A 214 16.08 8.75 -3.01
C PHE A 214 15.90 9.55 -1.71
N PRO A 215 14.67 9.70 -1.16
CA PRO A 215 14.46 10.47 0.07
C PRO A 215 15.18 9.86 1.28
N ASP A 216 16.04 10.65 1.93
CA ASP A 216 16.89 10.21 3.05
C ASP A 216 16.08 9.69 4.24
N ASP A 217 14.96 10.35 4.53
CA ASP A 217 14.03 9.96 5.58
C ASP A 217 13.40 8.58 5.35
N VAL A 218 12.94 8.29 4.12
CA VAL A 218 12.42 6.97 3.73
C VAL A 218 13.53 5.93 3.79
N ASN A 219 14.75 6.29 3.37
CA ASN A 219 15.90 5.40 3.42
C ASN A 219 16.26 5.04 4.87
N CYS A 220 16.41 6.04 5.74
CA CYS A 220 16.73 5.83 7.14
C CYS A 220 15.64 5.01 7.85
N LEU A 221 14.35 5.31 7.64
CA LEU A 221 13.25 4.50 8.18
C LEU A 221 13.33 3.04 7.72
N CYS A 222 13.47 2.80 6.43
CA CYS A 222 13.45 1.43 5.90
C CYS A 222 14.71 0.66 6.24
N ARG A 223 15.88 1.32 6.32
CA ARG A 223 17.12 0.75 6.86
C ARG A 223 16.97 0.37 8.33
N PHE A 224 16.32 1.22 9.12
CA PHE A 224 16.03 0.93 10.52
C PHE A 224 15.16 -0.32 10.65
N LEU A 225 14.04 -0.39 9.93
CA LEU A 225 13.15 -1.55 9.88
C LEU A 225 13.88 -2.83 9.43
N ALA A 226 14.63 -2.76 8.33
CA ALA A 226 15.37 -3.88 7.76
C ALA A 226 16.42 -4.45 8.74
N ARG A 227 17.14 -3.57 9.45
CA ARG A 227 18.13 -3.97 10.47
C ARG A 227 17.49 -4.76 11.62
N ARG A 228 16.27 -4.40 12.04
CA ARG A 228 15.53 -5.17 13.08
C ARG A 228 15.24 -6.60 12.64
N LEU A 229 15.12 -6.83 11.33
CA LEU A 229 14.94 -8.16 10.72
C LEU A 229 16.24 -8.82 10.26
N GLY A 230 17.41 -8.27 10.63
CA GLY A 230 18.73 -8.85 10.31
C GLY A 230 19.35 -8.39 8.99
N TYR A 231 18.67 -7.56 8.20
CA TYR A 231 19.17 -7.05 6.91
C TYR A 231 20.01 -5.78 7.08
N ARG A 232 21.23 -5.94 7.59
CA ARG A 232 22.12 -4.83 7.96
C ARG A 232 22.61 -3.99 6.79
N GLU A 233 22.76 -4.60 5.62
CA GLU A 233 23.25 -3.98 4.38
C GLU A 233 22.13 -3.45 3.48
N PHE A 234 20.86 -3.55 3.90
CA PHE A 234 19.74 -3.05 3.11
C PHE A 234 19.91 -1.55 2.83
N SER A 235 19.58 -1.13 1.61
CA SER A 235 19.53 0.27 1.21
C SER A 235 18.25 0.54 0.41
N ALA A 236 17.50 1.58 0.79
CA ALA A 236 16.31 1.95 0.04
C ALA A 236 16.72 2.78 -1.18
N GLU A 237 16.36 2.31 -2.37
CA GLU A 237 16.82 2.89 -3.63
C GLU A 237 15.70 3.11 -4.64
N ALA A 238 14.61 2.36 -4.51
CA ALA A 238 13.40 2.53 -5.30
C ALA A 238 12.18 2.42 -4.39
N ALA A 239 11.18 3.26 -4.64
CA ALA A 239 9.90 3.09 -3.99
C ALA A 239 8.72 3.45 -4.90
N ILE A 240 7.59 2.81 -4.63
CA ILE A 240 6.30 3.13 -5.25
C ILE A 240 5.32 3.48 -4.14
N VAL A 241 4.84 4.73 -4.15
CA VAL A 241 3.72 5.18 -3.33
C VAL A 241 2.44 4.93 -4.11
N ASN A 242 1.64 3.96 -3.69
CA ASN A 242 0.36 3.64 -4.31
C ASN A 242 -0.80 4.28 -3.54
N TYR A 243 -1.76 4.82 -4.27
CA TYR A 243 -2.97 5.45 -3.76
C TYR A 243 -4.18 4.64 -4.22
N TYR A 244 -4.82 3.98 -3.27
CA TYR A 244 -5.99 3.15 -3.50
C TYR A 244 -7.23 3.84 -2.97
N HIS A 245 -8.32 3.76 -3.70
CA HIS A 245 -9.66 4.06 -3.19
C HIS A 245 -10.43 2.76 -2.93
N LEU A 246 -11.60 2.84 -2.30
CA LEU A 246 -12.41 1.65 -1.93
C LEU A 246 -12.74 0.69 -3.09
N ASP A 247 -12.74 1.17 -4.34
CA ASP A 247 -12.99 0.34 -5.52
C ASP A 247 -11.72 -0.13 -6.24
N SER A 248 -10.55 0.24 -5.73
CA SER A 248 -9.26 -0.12 -6.29
C SER A 248 -8.90 -1.56 -5.94
N THR A 249 -8.20 -2.22 -6.87
CA THR A 249 -7.67 -3.57 -6.69
C THR A 249 -6.31 -3.69 -7.36
N LEU A 250 -5.40 -4.45 -6.79
CA LEU A 250 -4.12 -4.81 -7.41
C LEU A 250 -4.11 -6.30 -7.72
N SER A 251 -4.05 -6.65 -9.00
CA SER A 251 -4.11 -8.05 -9.45
C SER A 251 -2.90 -8.87 -8.97
N PRO A 252 -3.00 -10.21 -8.92
CA PRO A 252 -1.89 -11.07 -8.51
C PRO A 252 -0.65 -10.88 -9.40
N HIS A 253 0.48 -10.51 -8.79
CA HIS A 253 1.76 -10.25 -9.47
C HIS A 253 2.95 -10.64 -8.57
N GLN A 254 4.16 -10.55 -9.13
CA GLN A 254 5.43 -10.65 -8.41
C GLN A 254 6.23 -9.39 -8.68
N ASP A 255 7.08 -9.02 -7.73
CA ASP A 255 8.03 -7.92 -7.86
C ASP A 255 9.41 -8.46 -8.22
N VAL A 256 9.66 -8.56 -9.53
CA VAL A 256 10.87 -9.16 -10.13
C VAL A 256 11.69 -8.16 -10.96
N SER A 257 11.37 -6.86 -10.85
CA SER A 257 11.99 -5.83 -11.69
C SER A 257 13.35 -5.37 -11.15
N GLU A 258 13.63 -5.58 -9.87
CA GLU A 258 14.92 -5.28 -9.27
C GLU A 258 15.97 -6.29 -9.76
N PRO A 259 17.16 -5.84 -10.19
CA PRO A 259 18.28 -6.74 -10.46
C PRO A 259 18.77 -7.46 -9.21
N TYR A 260 18.76 -6.78 -8.05
CA TYR A 260 19.09 -7.39 -6.76
C TYR A 260 17.83 -7.84 -6.02
N GLN A 261 17.54 -9.15 -6.09
CA GLN A 261 16.31 -9.73 -5.54
C GLN A 261 16.49 -10.40 -4.17
N GLU A 262 17.69 -10.38 -3.60
CA GLU A 262 17.95 -10.93 -2.25
C GLU A 262 17.57 -9.96 -1.13
N ALA A 263 17.52 -8.66 -1.44
CA ALA A 263 17.08 -7.63 -0.50
C ALA A 263 15.59 -7.76 -0.15
N PRO A 264 15.20 -7.44 1.11
CA PRO A 264 13.81 -7.41 1.51
C PRO A 264 13.02 -6.36 0.73
N LEU A 265 11.74 -6.61 0.53
CA LEU A 265 10.78 -5.59 0.10
C LEU A 265 9.94 -5.17 1.31
N ILE A 266 9.93 -3.87 1.61
CA ILE A 266 9.22 -3.30 2.76
C ILE A 266 7.97 -2.56 2.27
N SER A 267 6.80 -2.94 2.75
CA SER A 267 5.51 -2.39 2.37
C SER A 267 4.83 -1.76 3.57
N ILE A 268 4.68 -0.44 3.59
CA ILE A 268 4.08 0.30 4.70
C ILE A 268 2.66 0.73 4.32
N SER A 269 1.71 0.57 5.25
CA SER A 269 0.28 0.77 4.99
C SER A 269 -0.30 1.89 5.83
N PHE A 270 -1.08 2.78 5.20
CA PHE A 270 -1.76 3.88 5.88
C PHE A 270 -3.19 4.09 5.37
N GLY A 271 -4.10 4.51 6.24
CA GLY A 271 -5.50 4.79 5.90
C GLY A 271 -6.41 3.56 6.01
N GLN A 272 -7.38 3.44 5.10
CA GLN A 272 -8.34 2.32 5.14
C GLN A 272 -7.65 0.96 5.04
N PRO A 273 -8.16 -0.06 5.75
CA PRO A 273 -7.59 -1.40 5.67
C PRO A 273 -7.80 -2.05 4.30
N ALA A 274 -6.95 -3.02 4.02
CA ALA A 274 -7.03 -3.82 2.81
C ALA A 274 -6.82 -5.31 3.10
N VAL A 275 -7.47 -6.15 2.29
CA VAL A 275 -7.10 -7.56 2.20
C VAL A 275 -5.88 -7.66 1.30
N PHE A 276 -4.81 -8.24 1.82
CA PHE A 276 -3.60 -8.61 1.11
C PHE A 276 -3.53 -10.13 0.99
N LEU A 277 -3.33 -10.61 -0.23
CA LEU A 277 -3.13 -12.04 -0.50
C LEU A 277 -1.66 -12.28 -0.82
N ILE A 278 -1.09 -13.34 -0.26
CA ILE A 278 0.28 -13.78 -0.56
C ILE A 278 0.38 -15.30 -0.61
N GLY A 279 1.11 -15.82 -1.59
CA GLY A 279 1.33 -17.25 -1.76
C GLY A 279 2.49 -17.54 -2.71
N ALA A 280 3.14 -18.69 -2.52
CA ALA A 280 4.29 -19.10 -3.33
C ALA A 280 3.91 -19.39 -4.79
N ASP A 281 2.74 -20.00 -5.02
CA ASP A 281 2.23 -20.37 -6.35
C ASP A 281 0.82 -19.79 -6.59
N LYS A 282 0.51 -19.45 -7.84
CA LYS A 282 -0.83 -19.07 -8.29
C LYS A 282 -1.82 -20.24 -8.31
N ALA A 283 -1.31 -21.48 -8.39
CA ALA A 283 -2.11 -22.70 -8.37
C ALA A 283 -2.70 -23.00 -6.98
N ASP A 284 -2.06 -22.50 -5.92
CA ASP A 284 -2.43 -22.74 -4.54
C ASP A 284 -3.25 -21.61 -3.92
N TRP A 285 -3.87 -21.91 -2.78
CA TRP A 285 -4.68 -20.94 -2.04
C TRP A 285 -3.75 -20.06 -1.21
N PRO A 286 -3.75 -18.73 -1.41
CA PRO A 286 -2.86 -17.83 -0.69
C PRO A 286 -3.32 -17.63 0.76
N SER A 287 -2.39 -17.26 1.64
CA SER A 287 -2.76 -16.63 2.91
C SER A 287 -3.39 -15.27 2.64
N ALA A 288 -4.48 -14.97 3.36
CA ALA A 288 -5.11 -13.67 3.38
C ALA A 288 -4.76 -12.96 4.70
N VAL A 289 -4.40 -11.68 4.60
CA VAL A 289 -4.01 -10.84 5.73
C VAL A 289 -4.74 -9.50 5.62
N ILE A 290 -5.33 -9.00 6.70
CA ILE A 290 -5.84 -7.64 6.79
C ILE A 290 -4.67 -6.73 7.17
N LEU A 291 -4.27 -5.85 6.26
CA LEU A 291 -3.31 -4.80 6.52
C LEU A 291 -4.05 -3.52 6.92
N ARG A 292 -3.75 -3.02 8.12
CA ARG A 292 -4.33 -1.82 8.71
C ARG A 292 -3.38 -0.63 8.60
N SER A 293 -3.87 0.55 8.96
CA SER A 293 -3.04 1.75 9.06
C SER A 293 -1.93 1.52 10.08
N GLY A 294 -0.69 1.87 9.72
CA GLY A 294 0.51 1.63 10.50
C GLY A 294 1.20 0.30 10.20
N ASP A 295 0.51 -0.72 9.69
CA ASP A 295 1.12 -2.04 9.50
C ASP A 295 2.23 -2.02 8.44
N VAL A 296 3.29 -2.76 8.73
CA VAL A 296 4.42 -2.98 7.82
C VAL A 296 4.46 -4.46 7.44
N PHE A 297 4.37 -4.74 6.14
CA PHE A 297 4.58 -6.07 5.60
C PHE A 297 5.95 -6.14 4.94
N VAL A 298 6.76 -7.13 5.30
CA VAL A 298 8.11 -7.31 4.77
C VAL A 298 8.19 -8.66 4.06
N MET A 299 8.57 -8.65 2.80
CA MET A 299 8.79 -9.85 2.00
C MET A 299 10.29 -10.11 1.88
N THR A 300 10.76 -11.19 2.50
CA THR A 300 12.15 -11.62 2.48
C THR A 300 12.30 -13.08 2.08
N GLY A 301 13.52 -13.51 1.76
CA GLY A 301 13.82 -14.90 1.43
C GLY A 301 12.86 -15.45 0.35
N PRO A 302 12.23 -16.63 0.56
CA PRO A 302 11.26 -17.18 -0.40
C PRO A 302 10.08 -16.25 -0.71
N SER A 303 9.56 -15.54 0.30
CA SER A 303 8.43 -14.62 0.10
C SER A 303 8.76 -13.40 -0.78
N ARG A 304 10.04 -13.04 -0.94
CA ARG A 304 10.47 -11.89 -1.75
C ARG A 304 10.01 -11.97 -3.20
N LEU A 305 9.84 -13.20 -3.70
CA LEU A 305 9.35 -13.51 -5.04
C LEU A 305 7.96 -14.16 -5.01
N ALA A 306 7.22 -14.09 -3.90
CA ALA A 306 5.88 -14.66 -3.83
C ALA A 306 4.87 -13.88 -4.69
N PHE A 307 3.87 -14.60 -5.18
CA PHE A 307 2.70 -13.96 -5.77
C PHE A 307 1.92 -13.24 -4.69
N HIS A 308 1.52 -12.01 -4.97
CA HIS A 308 0.71 -11.23 -4.06
C HIS A 308 -0.24 -10.28 -4.77
N GLY A 309 -1.26 -9.80 -4.06
CA GLY A 309 -2.24 -8.87 -4.61
C GLY A 309 -3.17 -8.29 -3.55
N VAL A 310 -3.92 -7.26 -3.95
CA VAL A 310 -4.86 -6.54 -3.09
C VAL A 310 -6.26 -6.65 -3.73
N PRO A 311 -7.06 -7.68 -3.40
CA PRO A 311 -8.40 -7.83 -3.95
C PRO A 311 -9.40 -6.80 -3.44
N LYS A 312 -9.17 -6.19 -2.26
CA LYS A 312 -10.14 -5.30 -1.63
C LYS A 312 -9.48 -4.27 -0.71
N VAL A 313 -9.85 -3.01 -0.87
CA VAL A 313 -9.77 -1.96 0.16
C VAL A 313 -11.19 -1.75 0.70
N PHE A 314 -11.36 -1.62 2.01
CA PHE A 314 -12.70 -1.53 2.59
C PHE A 314 -12.77 -0.48 3.70
N ALA A 315 -13.95 0.12 3.83
CA ALA A 315 -14.22 1.08 4.90
C ALA A 315 -14.39 0.33 6.22
N ASP A 316 -13.56 0.66 7.21
CA ASP A 316 -13.68 0.11 8.56
C ASP A 316 -14.22 1.19 9.51
N PRO A 317 -15.42 1.01 10.09
CA PRO A 317 -15.98 1.99 11.03
C PRO A 317 -15.17 2.11 12.33
N LYS A 318 -14.34 1.11 12.66
CA LYS A 318 -13.42 1.15 13.80
C LYS A 318 -12.15 1.92 13.48
N TRP A 319 -11.87 2.19 12.21
CA TRP A 319 -10.75 3.03 11.82
C TRP A 319 -11.03 4.46 12.28
N GLN A 320 -10.47 4.80 13.43
CA GLN A 320 -10.56 6.15 13.97
C GLN A 320 -9.57 7.04 13.24
N LEU A 321 -10.07 8.16 12.75
CA LEU A 321 -9.27 9.22 12.16
C LEU A 321 -8.10 9.60 13.07
N LEU A 322 -6.95 9.87 12.47
CA LEU A 322 -5.79 10.44 13.15
C LEU A 322 -6.23 11.66 13.98
N PRO A 323 -5.79 11.79 15.24
CA PRO A 323 -6.16 12.95 16.05
C PRO A 323 -5.77 14.23 15.29
N ALA A 324 -6.72 15.16 15.18
CA ALA A 324 -6.46 16.46 14.58
C ALA A 324 -5.42 17.19 15.44
N ARG A 325 -4.36 17.73 14.82
CA ARG A 325 -3.43 18.61 15.55
C ARG A 325 -4.15 19.93 15.86
N GLU A 326 -4.95 20.41 14.91
CA GLU A 326 -5.80 21.60 14.98
C GLU A 326 -7.02 21.42 14.05
N LYS A 327 -8.15 22.08 14.32
CA LYS A 327 -9.34 22.03 13.43
C LYS A 327 -9.14 22.92 12.19
N THR A 328 -8.21 22.53 11.32
CA THR A 328 -7.90 23.25 10.08
C THR A 328 -8.68 22.69 8.88
N GLU A 329 -8.78 23.46 7.80
CA GLU A 329 -9.30 22.97 6.52
C GLU A 329 -8.47 21.81 5.96
N ARG A 330 -7.15 21.83 6.17
CA ARG A 330 -6.25 20.74 5.77
C ARG A 330 -6.58 19.44 6.49
N ASP A 331 -6.86 19.51 7.80
CA ASP A 331 -7.26 18.35 8.61
C ASP A 331 -8.60 17.76 8.13
N ALA A 332 -9.54 18.61 7.74
CA ALA A 332 -10.81 18.18 7.19
C ALA A 332 -10.65 17.50 5.82
N LEU A 333 -9.79 18.03 4.94
CA LEU A 333 -9.47 17.41 3.65
C LEU A 333 -8.76 16.07 3.81
N LEU A 334 -7.78 15.99 4.70
CA LEU A 334 -7.07 14.76 5.06
C LEU A 334 -8.05 13.69 5.55
N THR A 335 -8.88 14.06 6.51
CA THR A 335 -9.91 13.20 7.10
C THR A 335 -10.80 12.60 6.03
N ALA A 336 -11.30 13.45 5.14
CA ALA A 336 -12.27 13.04 4.16
C ALA A 336 -11.65 12.23 3.00
N TYR A 337 -10.37 12.47 2.68
CA TYR A 337 -9.60 11.62 1.77
C TYR A 337 -9.39 10.21 2.34
N LEU A 338 -8.92 10.11 3.58
CA LEU A 338 -8.62 8.84 4.23
C LEU A 338 -9.87 8.03 4.60
N ALA A 339 -11.04 8.66 4.71
CA ALA A 339 -12.30 7.94 4.85
C ALA A 339 -12.60 6.98 3.68
N HIS A 340 -11.97 7.20 2.52
CA HIS A 340 -12.24 6.44 1.30
C HIS A 340 -10.98 5.91 0.62
N SER A 341 -9.82 6.06 1.26
CA SER A 341 -8.54 5.81 0.61
C SER A 341 -7.53 5.14 1.52
N ARG A 342 -6.59 4.47 0.88
CA ARG A 342 -5.43 3.82 1.47
C ARG A 342 -4.20 4.25 0.71
N ILE A 343 -3.11 4.45 1.43
CA ILE A 343 -1.78 4.75 0.87
C ILE A 343 -0.85 3.61 1.21
N ASN A 344 -0.03 3.20 0.25
CA ASN A 344 0.95 2.15 0.43
C ASN A 344 2.31 2.60 -0.08
N LEU A 345 3.35 2.52 0.75
CA LEU A 345 4.73 2.80 0.35
C LEU A 345 5.47 1.46 0.24
N ASN A 346 5.79 1.03 -0.98
CA ASN A 346 6.62 -0.16 -1.24
C ASN A 346 8.04 0.27 -1.53
N VAL A 347 8.99 -0.18 -0.72
CA VAL A 347 10.40 0.19 -0.80
C VAL A 347 11.25 -1.03 -1.11
N ARG A 348 12.19 -0.85 -2.04
CA ARG A 348 13.09 -1.88 -2.56
C ARG A 348 14.52 -1.36 -2.63
N GLN A 349 15.43 -2.31 -2.67
CA GLN A 349 16.82 -2.12 -3.08
C GLN A 349 16.96 -2.59 -4.53
N VAL A 350 17.71 -1.84 -5.34
CA VAL A 350 17.91 -2.12 -6.77
C VAL A 350 19.28 -2.73 -7.02
N LEU A 351 20.29 -2.23 -6.30
CA LEU A 351 21.70 -2.57 -6.42
C LEU A 351 22.13 -3.54 -5.33
N PRO A 352 23.00 -4.52 -5.61
CA PRO A 352 23.64 -5.30 -4.56
C PRO A 352 24.53 -4.42 -3.67
N PRO A 353 24.78 -4.81 -2.40
CA PRO A 353 25.68 -4.08 -1.52
C PRO A 353 27.04 -3.77 -2.17
N GLY A 354 27.51 -2.53 -2.02
CA GLY A 354 28.77 -2.06 -2.59
C GLY A 354 28.72 -1.58 -4.04
N GLN A 355 27.61 -1.81 -4.77
CA GLN A 355 27.42 -1.27 -6.10
C GLN A 355 26.77 0.13 -6.04
N THR A 356 27.24 1.06 -6.88
CA THR A 356 26.80 2.48 -6.86
C THR A 356 25.89 2.88 -8.02
N CYS A 357 25.87 2.11 -9.11
CA CYS A 357 25.06 2.37 -10.28
C CYS A 357 24.74 1.06 -11.02
N LEU A 358 23.61 1.02 -11.71
CA LEU A 358 23.28 0.00 -12.70
C LEU A 358 24.24 0.11 -13.90
N PRO A 359 24.59 -1.01 -14.55
CA PRO A 359 25.29 -0.95 -15.82
C PRO A 359 24.44 -0.17 -16.82
N ARG A 360 25.06 0.75 -17.56
CA ARG A 360 24.37 1.40 -18.68
C ARG A 360 24.03 0.30 -19.68
N LEU A 361 22.77 0.27 -20.12
CA LEU A 361 22.39 -0.58 -21.25
C LEU A 361 23.22 -0.09 -22.43
N ASP A 362 24.22 -0.86 -22.85
CA ASP A 362 24.98 -0.54 -24.05
C ASP A 362 23.99 -0.33 -25.19
N GLN A 363 23.97 0.88 -25.74
CA GLN A 363 23.39 1.11 -27.05
C GLN A 363 24.15 0.17 -27.97
N ARG A 364 23.49 -0.93 -28.38
CA ARG A 364 24.07 -1.96 -29.22
C ARG A 364 24.95 -1.31 -30.26
N THR A 365 26.21 -1.74 -30.32
CA THR A 365 26.92 -1.89 -31.57
C THR A 365 25.90 -2.32 -32.62
N GLY A 366 25.67 -1.45 -33.61
CA GLY A 366 24.94 -1.86 -34.80
C GLY A 366 25.58 -3.14 -35.35
N PRO A 367 24.82 -4.00 -36.05
CA PRO A 367 25.43 -5.13 -36.74
C PRO A 367 26.52 -4.55 -37.65
N GLY A 368 27.77 -4.87 -37.32
CA GLY A 368 28.87 -4.65 -38.24
C GLY A 368 28.70 -5.64 -39.37
N ASP A 369 28.31 -5.10 -40.53
CA ASP A 369 28.54 -5.73 -41.83
C ASP A 369 29.84 -5.17 -42.42
#